data_AF-A0A7C3DKV5-F1
#
_entry.id   AF-A0A7C3DKV5-F1
#
_cell.length_a   1.000
_cell.length_b   1.000
_cell.length_c   1.000
_cell.angle_alpha   90.00
_cell.angle_beta   90.00
_cell.angle_gamma   90.00
#
_symmetry.space_group_name_H-M   'P 1'
#
loop_
_entity.id
_entity.type
_entity.pdbx_description
1 polymer ?
#
loop_
_entity_poly.entity_id
_entity_poly.type
_entity_poly.pdbx_seq_one_letter_code
_entity_poly.pdbx_strand_id
1 'polypeptide(L)'
;MDMAAKDLCEGGEAMTFKVISSNKAKKQWGDMLGAVIAGDHIIVERRGKPAAAVIPYQDFLKLEEMLEDLQDIREGRAALDVETNSNL
;
A
#
# COMPACT_ATOMS: atom_id res chain seq x y z
N MET A 1 -13.72 15.82 15.38
CA MET A 1 -14.37 14.86 14.45
C MET A 1 -13.25 14.09 13.80
N ASP A 2 -12.86 12.99 14.44
CA ASP A 2 -11.83 12.05 13.98
C ASP A 2 -12.43 11.20 12.87
N MET A 3 -11.98 11.43 11.64
CA MET A 3 -12.20 10.49 10.54
C MET A 3 -10.92 9.64 10.47
N ALA A 4 -10.85 8.67 11.37
CA ALA A 4 -9.73 7.75 11.49
C ALA A 4 -9.60 6.94 10.19
N ALA A 5 -8.36 6.64 9.80
CA ALA A 5 -7.97 5.79 8.68
C ALA A 5 -8.45 4.31 8.79
N LYS A 6 -9.59 4.06 9.44
CA LYS A 6 -10.15 2.74 9.74
C LYS A 6 -10.93 2.10 8.58
N ASP A 7 -11.36 2.88 7.58
CA ASP A 7 -12.38 2.42 6.62
C ASP A 7 -11.88 2.23 5.17
N LEU A 8 -10.57 2.14 4.93
CA LEU A 8 -10.06 1.82 3.59
C LEU A 8 -9.86 0.30 3.42
N CYS A 9 -10.92 -0.51 3.48
CA CYS A 9 -10.92 -1.92 3.06
C CYS A 9 -12.37 -2.46 2.91
N GLU A 10 -12.93 -2.45 1.69
CA GLU A 10 -14.04 -3.36 1.34
C GLU A 10 -13.49 -4.44 0.41
N GLY A 11 -13.31 -5.67 0.93
CA GLY A 11 -13.05 -6.89 0.16
C GLY A 11 -11.61 -7.41 0.21
N GLY A 12 -11.38 -8.46 1.02
CA GLY A 12 -10.08 -9.13 1.22
C GLY A 12 -9.68 -9.04 2.69
N GLU A 13 -9.18 -10.13 3.29
CA GLU A 13 -8.84 -10.23 4.72
C GLU A 13 -8.28 -8.92 5.30
N ALA A 14 -8.92 -8.39 6.34
CA ALA A 14 -8.60 -7.09 6.90
C ALA A 14 -7.17 -7.09 7.46
N MET A 15 -6.22 -6.63 6.64
CA MET A 15 -4.85 -6.35 7.06
C MET A 15 -4.93 -5.26 8.14
N THR A 16 -4.60 -5.62 9.37
CA THR A 16 -4.72 -4.68 10.50
C THR A 16 -3.57 -3.70 10.48
N PHE A 17 -3.86 -2.43 10.19
CA PHE A 17 -2.86 -1.37 10.21
C PHE A 17 -2.83 -0.64 11.54
N LYS A 18 -1.64 -0.50 12.14
CA LYS A 18 -1.44 0.39 13.27
C LYS A 18 -1.26 1.82 12.76
N VAL A 19 -1.98 2.77 13.35
CA VAL A 19 -1.91 4.18 12.93
C VAL A 19 -1.12 4.98 13.96
N ILE A 20 -0.07 5.69 13.53
CA ILE A 20 0.72 6.56 14.40
C ILE A 20 0.98 7.93 13.75
N SER A 21 1.11 8.98 14.56
CA SER A 21 1.47 10.30 14.05
C SER A 21 2.96 10.38 13.68
N SER A 22 3.32 11.24 12.73
CA SER A 22 4.74 11.45 12.33
C SER A 22 5.63 11.84 13.51
N ASN A 23 5.10 12.59 14.49
CA ASN A 23 5.84 12.98 15.68
C ASN A 23 6.12 11.79 16.60
N LYS A 24 5.17 10.85 16.70
CA LYS A 24 5.36 9.61 17.47
C LYS A 24 6.33 8.66 16.76
N ALA A 25 6.17 8.51 15.44
CA ALA A 25 7.07 7.73 14.58
C ALA A 25 8.53 8.17 14.73
N LYS A 26 8.79 9.48 14.69
CA LYS A 26 10.14 10.04 14.86
C LYS A 26 10.76 9.72 16.22
N LYS A 27 9.96 9.70 17.29
CA LYS A 27 10.45 9.46 18.67
C LYS A 27 10.68 7.97 18.95
N GLN A 28 9.92 7.10 18.30
CA GLN A 28 9.90 5.65 18.57
C GLN A 28 10.35 4.85 17.35
N TRP A 29 11.24 5.43 16.53
CA TRP A 29 11.62 4.86 15.25
C TRP A 29 12.19 3.43 15.37
N GLY A 30 13.03 3.18 16.38
CA GLY A 30 13.60 1.84 16.62
C GLY A 30 12.54 0.78 16.94
N ASP A 31 11.66 1.08 17.89
CA ASP A 31 10.56 0.18 18.27
C ASP A 31 9.60 -0.07 17.11
N MET A 32 9.32 0.99 16.34
CA MET A 32 8.48 0.95 15.14
C MET A 32 9.08 0.05 14.07
N LEU A 33 10.39 0.17 13.80
CA LEU A 33 11.06 -0.72 12.85
C LEU A 33 11.10 -2.17 13.36
N GLY A 34 11.35 -2.38 14.65
CA GLY A 34 11.30 -3.72 15.25
C GLY A 34 9.94 -4.39 15.08
N ALA A 35 8.86 -3.64 15.30
CA ALA A 35 7.49 -4.08 15.08
C ALA A 35 7.23 -4.46 13.61
N VAL A 36 7.68 -3.63 12.66
CA VAL A 36 7.53 -3.90 11.23
C VAL A 36 8.32 -5.14 10.81
N ILE A 37 9.55 -5.32 11.31
CA ILE A 37 10.35 -6.52 11.07
C ILE A 37 9.64 -7.77 11.60
N ALA A 38 8.89 -7.65 12.70
CA ALA A 38 8.08 -8.72 13.27
C ALA A 38 6.76 -9.00 12.49
N GLY A 39 6.44 -8.21 11.46
CA GLY A 39 5.27 -8.39 10.59
C GLY A 39 4.17 -7.33 10.74
N ASP A 40 4.34 -6.33 11.60
CA ASP A 40 3.34 -5.27 11.72
C ASP A 40 3.32 -4.34 10.50
N HIS A 41 2.13 -3.89 10.13
CA HIS A 41 1.91 -2.88 9.11
C HIS A 41 1.50 -1.55 9.77
N ILE A 42 2.19 -0.46 9.45
CA ILE A 42 2.02 0.81 10.16
C ILE A 42 1.75 1.95 9.17
N ILE A 43 0.67 2.69 9.41
CA ILE A 43 0.36 3.94 8.72
C ILE A 43 0.88 5.11 9.56
N VAL A 44 1.72 5.93 8.93
CA VAL A 44 2.18 7.20 9.49
C VAL A 44 1.28 8.31 8.99
N GLU A 45 0.66 9.02 9.93
CA GLU A 45 -0.18 10.17 9.64
C GLU A 45 0.53 11.49 9.88
N ARG A 46 0.24 12.47 9.03
CA ARG A 46 0.62 13.87 9.21
C ARG A 46 -0.64 14.72 9.25
N ARG A 47 -0.85 15.42 10.38
CA ARG A 47 -2.03 16.27 10.62
C ARG A 47 -3.37 15.51 10.43
N GLY A 48 -3.43 14.26 10.91
CA GLY A 48 -4.64 13.42 10.83
C GLY A 48 -4.94 12.87 9.44
N LYS A 49 -3.97 12.88 8.51
CA LYS A 49 -4.09 12.28 7.19
C LYS A 49 -3.00 11.23 6.99
N PRO A 50 -3.30 10.04 6.43
CA PRO A 50 -2.30 9.07 6.02
C PRO A 50 -1.27 9.72 5.11
N ALA A 51 0.01 9.57 5.44
CA ALA A 51 1.11 10.19 4.71
C ALA A 51 2.10 9.16 4.18
N ALA A 52 2.33 8.07 4.91
CA ALA A 52 3.17 6.96 4.48
C ALA A 52 2.71 5.65 5.10
N ALA A 53 2.96 4.54 4.41
CA ALA A 53 2.86 3.19 4.96
C ALA A 53 4.27 2.65 5.18
N VAL A 54 4.48 1.97 6.30
CA VAL A 54 5.70 1.23 6.61
C VAL A 54 5.30 -0.23 6.78
N ILE A 55 5.84 -1.08 5.92
CA ILE A 55 5.47 -2.50 5.81
C ILE A 55 6.73 -3.36 5.82
N PRO A 56 6.62 -4.66 6.13
CA PRO A 56 7.73 -5.58 6.00
C PRO A 56 8.27 -5.57 4.57
N TYR A 57 9.60 -5.64 4.41
CA TYR A 57 10.23 -5.59 3.09
C TYR A 57 9.76 -6.70 2.14
N GLN A 58 9.49 -7.88 2.67
CA GLN A 58 8.98 -9.00 1.87
C GLN A 58 7.58 -8.72 1.30
N ASP A 59 6.75 -8.00 2.04
CA ASP A 59 5.41 -7.63 1.56
C ASP A 59 5.47 -6.47 0.56
N PHE A 60 6.46 -5.59 0.69
CA PHE A 60 6.77 -4.60 -0.35
C PHE A 60 7.14 -5.27 -1.68
N LEU A 61 8.00 -6.30 -1.68
CA LEU A 61 8.37 -7.02 -2.90
C LEU A 61 7.16 -7.68 -3.58
N LYS A 62 6.29 -8.34 -2.81
CA LYS A 62 5.05 -8.92 -3.37
C LYS A 62 4.14 -7.85 -3.97
N LEU A 63 4.04 -6.69 -3.33
CA LEU A 63 3.22 -5.59 -3.83
C LEU A 63 3.80 -5.03 -5.14
N GLU A 64 5.12 -4.91 -5.24
CA GLU A 64 5.81 -4.49 -6.47
C GLU A 64 5.53 -5.46 -7.62
N GLU A 65 5.71 -6.76 -7.39
CA GLU A 65 5.40 -7.83 -8.36
C GLU A 65 3.94 -7.77 -8.83
N MET A 66 2.99 -7.63 -7.90
CA MET A 66 1.57 -7.52 -8.24
C MET A 66 1.25 -6.25 -9.06
N LEU A 67 1.97 -5.15 -8.85
CA LEU A 67 1.77 -3.93 -9.61
C LEU A 67 2.34 -4.05 -11.03
N GLU A 68 3.48 -4.71 -11.19
CA GLU A 68 4.07 -5.03 -12.49
C GLU A 68 3.13 -5.93 -13.30
N ASP A 69 2.63 -7.02 -12.71
CA ASP A 69 1.66 -7.92 -13.36
C ASP A 69 0.41 -7.17 -13.86
N LEU A 70 -0.11 -6.24 -13.04
CA LEU A 70 -1.27 -5.43 -13.41
C LEU A 70 -0.96 -4.45 -14.55
N GLN A 71 0.27 -3.95 -14.63
CA GLN A 71 0.71 -3.09 -15.71
C GLN A 71 0.86 -3.88 -17.01
N ASP A 72 1.50 -5.04 -16.96
CA ASP A 72 1.66 -5.94 -18.12
C ASP A 72 0.31 -6.34 -18.72
N ILE A 73 -0.68 -6.65 -17.88
CA ILE A 73 -2.04 -6.95 -18.33
C ILE A 73 -2.66 -5.75 -19.07
N ARG A 74 -2.46 -4.53 -18.57
CA ARG A 74 -3.01 -3.31 -19.20
C ARG A 74 -2.36 -3.04 -20.55
N GLU A 75 -1.04 -3.20 -20.64
CA GLU A 75 -0.28 -3.00 -21.87
C GLU A 75 -0.63 -4.06 -22.92
N GLY A 76 -0.71 -5.33 -22.50
CA GLY A 76 -1.17 -6.43 -23.36
C GLY A 76 -2.57 -6.20 -23.91
N ARG A 77 -3.51 -5.70 -23.08
CA ARG A 77 -4.86 -5.32 -23.55
C ARG A 77 -4.83 -4.19 -24.56
N ALA A 78 -4.06 -3.14 -24.30
CA ALA A 78 -3.94 -2.01 -25.22
C ALA A 78 -3.35 -2.40 -26.58
N ALA A 79 -2.40 -3.34 -26.61
CA ALA A 79 -1.82 -3.85 -27.86
C ALA A 79 -2.86 -4.60 -28.73
N LEU A 80 -3.75 -5.39 -28.11
CA LEU A 80 -4.81 -6.13 -28.81
C LEU A 80 -5.91 -5.20 -29.37
N ASP A 81 -6.22 -4.12 -28.68
CA ASP A 81 -7.22 -3.13 -29.11
C ASP A 81 -6.74 -2.31 -30.33
N VAL A 82 -5.43 -2.12 -30.50
CA VAL A 82 -4.86 -1.43 -31.68
C VAL A 82 -4.92 -2.31 -32.93
N GLU A 83 -4.73 -3.62 -32.77
CA GLU A 83 -4.70 -4.56 -33.91
C GLU A 83 -6.11 -4.81 -34.48
N THR A 84 -7.16 -4.74 -33.64
CA THR A 84 -8.55 -4.92 -34.08
C THR A 84 -9.11 -3.72 -34.85
N ASN A 85 -8.61 -2.50 -34.62
CA ASN A 85 -9.10 -1.28 -35.27
C ASN A 85 -8.35 -0.93 -36.57
N SER A 86 -7.36 -1.73 -36.98
CA SER A 86 -6.60 -1.56 -38.23
C SER A 86 -7.12 -2.44 -39.39
N ASN A 87 -8.14 -3.26 -39.14
CA ASN A 87 -8.79 -4.14 -40.14
C ASN A 87 -10.25 -3.74 -40.47
N LEU A 88 -10.62 -2.46 -40.28
CA LEU A 88 -11.92 -1.90 -40.66
C LEU A 88 -11.78 -0.73 -41.63
#